data_AF-A0A946KM68-F1
#
_entry.id   AF-A0A946KM68-F1
#
_cell.length_a   1.000
_cell.length_b   1.000
_cell.length_c   1.000
_cell.angle_alpha   90.00
_cell.angle_beta   90.00
_cell.angle_gamma   90.00
#
_symmetry.space_group_name_H-M   'P 1'
#
loop_
_entity.id
_entity.type
_entity.pdbx_description
1 polymer ?
#
loop_
_entity_poly.entity_id
_entity_poly.type
_entity_poly.pdbx_seq_one_letter_code
_entity_poly.pdbx_strand_id
1 'polypeptide(L)' 'MKLLLEGVAEVLPRPAGLPDVVEDGATLEENARLKAVAVSSATGLAAVADDTGLFVDA' A
#
# COMPACT_ATOMS: atom_id res chain seq x y z
N MET A 1 -5.99 5.62 6.84
CA MET A 1 -4.86 5.24 7.72
C MET A 1 -4.54 6.25 8.81
N LYS A 2 -4.55 7.56 8.56
CA LYS A 2 -4.21 8.57 9.59
C LYS A 2 -5.00 8.44 10.89
N LEU A 3 -6.32 8.25 10.81
CA LEU A 3 -7.20 8.01 11.97
C LEU A 3 -6.95 6.66 12.67
N LEU A 4 -6.43 5.65 11.96
CA LEU A 4 -6.22 4.30 12.50
C LEU A 4 -4.85 4.16 13.20
N LEU A 5 -3.88 4.96 12.80
CA LEU A 5 -2.50 4.91 13.30
C LEU A 5 -2.16 6.09 14.22
N GLU A 6 -3.15 6.88 14.58
CA GLU A 6 -2.99 8.05 15.44
C GLU A 6 -2.46 7.63 16.82
N GLY A 7 -1.34 8.22 17.25
CA GLY A 7 -0.66 7.85 18.50
C GLY A 7 0.19 6.57 18.44
N VAL A 8 0.19 5.84 17.31
CA VAL A 8 1.03 4.63 17.10
C VAL A 8 2.20 4.94 16.16
N ALA A 9 1.96 5.65 15.06
CA ALA A 9 2.99 6.00 14.09
C ALA A 9 2.68 7.33 13.40
N GLU A 10 3.73 8.05 12.99
CA GLU A 10 3.58 9.18 12.09
C GLU A 10 3.33 8.66 10.67
N VAL A 11 2.21 9.06 10.05
CA VAL A 11 1.85 8.63 8.70
C VAL A 11 2.38 9.62 7.68
N LEU A 12 3.38 9.19 6.92
CA LEU A 12 3.95 9.93 5.80
C LEU A 12 3.21 9.59 4.49
N PRO A 13 3.07 10.54 3.55
CA PRO A 13 2.52 10.25 2.24
C PRO A 13 3.47 9.40 1.40
N ARG A 14 2.94 8.73 0.37
CA ARG A 14 3.75 8.02 -0.62
C ARG A 14 4.75 9.00 -1.27
N PRO A 15 6.04 8.63 -1.43
CA PRO A 15 7.02 9.47 -2.10
C PRO A 15 6.63 9.77 -3.56
N ALA A 16 6.59 11.05 -3.94
CA ALA A 16 6.18 11.47 -5.29
C ALA A 16 7.12 10.99 -6.42
N GLY A 17 8.39 10.66 -6.09
CA GLY A 17 9.36 10.16 -7.06
C GLY A 17 9.36 8.64 -7.25
N LEU A 18 8.49 7.91 -6.53
CA LEU A 18 8.41 6.45 -6.65
C LEU A 18 7.49 6.07 -7.81
N PRO A 19 7.98 5.35 -8.84
CA PRO A 19 7.14 4.93 -9.96
C PRO A 19 5.99 4.03 -9.49
N ASP A 20 4.94 3.97 -10.29
CA ASP A 20 3.80 3.10 -10.01
C ASP A 20 4.24 1.64 -9.82
N VAL A 21 3.55 0.96 -8.91
CA VAL A 21 3.85 -0.41 -8.55
C VAL A 21 3.09 -1.32 -9.50
N VAL A 22 3.74 -2.36 -10.01
CA VAL A 22 3.05 -3.39 -10.78
C VAL A 22 2.18 -4.20 -9.83
N GLU A 23 0.88 -4.26 -10.14
CA GLU A 23 -0.16 -4.95 -9.35
C GLU A 23 -0.62 -6.19 -10.14
N ASP A 24 0.23 -7.21 -10.19
CA ASP A 24 0.01 -8.48 -10.91
C ASP A 24 -0.42 -9.63 -9.99
N GLY A 25 -0.83 -9.32 -8.76
CA GLY A 25 -1.41 -10.28 -7.83
C GLY A 25 -2.77 -10.78 -8.30
N ALA A 26 -3.12 -12.01 -7.93
CA ALA A 26 -4.43 -12.58 -8.20
C ALA A 26 -5.51 -12.10 -7.21
N THR A 27 -5.10 -11.48 -6.10
CA THR A 27 -5.97 -11.03 -5.01
C THR A 27 -5.63 -9.60 -4.56
N LEU A 28 -6.59 -8.93 -3.90
CA LEU A 28 -6.37 -7.61 -3.31
C LEU A 28 -5.26 -7.63 -2.25
N GLU A 29 -5.17 -8.71 -1.47
CA GLU A 29 -4.12 -8.86 -0.46
C GLU A 29 -2.72 -8.90 -1.09
N GLU A 30 -2.55 -9.63 -2.20
CA GLU A 30 -1.29 -9.68 -2.93
C GLU A 30 -0.90 -8.31 -3.48
N ASN A 31 -1.85 -7.57 -4.07
CA ASN A 31 -1.60 -6.22 -4.58
C ASN A 31 -1.26 -5.23 -3.47
N ALA A 32 -1.98 -5.26 -2.34
CA ALA A 32 -1.66 -4.46 -1.16
C ALA A 32 -0.23 -4.77 -0.66
N ARG A 33 0.15 -6.05 -0.62
CA ARG A 33 1.51 -6.46 -0.26
C ARG A 33 2.56 -5.94 -1.24
N LEU A 34 2.33 -6.05 -2.55
CA LEU A 34 3.24 -5.52 -3.58
C LEU A 34 3.46 -4.02 -3.39
N LYS A 35 2.38 -3.26 -3.18
CA LYS A 35 2.43 -1.82 -2.91
C LYS A 35 3.23 -1.47 -1.66
N ALA A 36 2.97 -2.16 -0.54
CA ALA A 36 3.68 -1.92 0.71
C ALA A 36 5.18 -2.24 0.58
N VAL A 37 5.52 -3.39 -0.02
CA VAL A 37 6.92 -3.81 -0.21
C VAL A 37 7.67 -2.82 -1.11
N ALA A 38 7.08 -2.37 -2.22
CA ALA A 38 7.72 -1.41 -3.11
C ALA A 38 8.08 -0.08 -2.40
N VAL A 39 7.14 0.47 -1.62
CA VAL A 39 7.39 1.70 -0.84
C VAL A 39 8.43 1.44 0.25
N SER A 40 8.33 0.31 0.96
CA SER A 40 9.29 -0.03 2.02
C SER A 40 10.69 -0.21 1.49
N SER A 41 10.87 -0.95 0.38
CA SER A 41 12.16 -1.17 -0.26
C SER A 41 12.80 0.12 -0.77
N ALA A 42 12.01 1.05 -1.31
CA ALA A 42 12.54 2.31 -1.84
C ALA A 42 12.89 3.33 -0.75
N THR A 43 12.19 3.32 0.39
CA THR A 43 12.37 4.30 1.46
C THR A 43 13.23 3.79 2.62
N GLY A 44 13.35 2.48 2.79
CA GLY A 44 13.92 1.84 3.98
C GLY A 44 13.03 1.96 5.23
N LEU A 45 11.83 2.52 5.11
CA LEU A 45 10.87 2.68 6.20
C LEU A 45 9.82 1.57 6.17
N ALA A 46 9.15 1.36 7.30
CA ALA A 46 7.94 0.54 7.32
C ALA A 46 6.85 1.22 6.46
N ALA A 47 6.16 0.42 5.65
CA ALA A 47 5.09 0.91 4.79
C ALA A 47 3.82 0.09 4.99
N VAL A 48 2.69 0.78 4.91
CA VAL A 48 1.35 0.17 4.90
C VAL A 48 0.68 0.54 3.59
N ALA A 49 0.00 -0.42 2.98
CA ALA A 49 -0.80 -0.22 1.79
C ALA A 49 -2.12 -0.97 1.92
N ASP A 50 -3.09 -0.54 1.11
CA ASP A 50 -4.42 -1.10 1.01
C ASP A 50 -4.74 -1.31 -0.47
N ASP A 51 -5.65 -2.22 -0.77
CA ASP A 51 -6.16 -2.42 -2.12
C ASP A 51 -7.66 -2.66 -2.11
N THR A 52 -8.34 -2.11 -3.12
CA THR A 52 -9.80 -2.11 -3.17
C THR A 52 -10.28 -2.62 -4.51
N GLY A 53 -11.34 -3.42 -4.51
CA GLY A 53 -11.98 -3.92 -5.73
C GLY A 53 -13.49 -3.81 -5.65
N LEU A 54 -14.14 -3.76 -6.81
CA LEU A 54 -15.59 -3.91 -6.95
C LEU A 54 -15.86 -5.30 -7.53
N PHE A 55 -16.60 -6.12 -6.78
CA PHE A 55 -16.95 -7.48 -7.19
C PHE A 55 -18.46 -7.53 -7.39
N VAL A 56 -18.88 -7.97 -8.58
CA VAL A 56 -20.29 -8.11 -8.95
C VAL A 56 -20.48 -9.55 -9.39
N ASP A 57 -21.32 -10.26 -8.67
CA ASP A 57 -21.75 -11.61 -9.05
C ASP A 57 -22.71 -11.52 -10.25
N ALA A 58 -22.72 -12.57 -11.09
CA ALA A 58 -23.52 -12.64 -12.31
C ALA A 58 -25.00 -12.98 -12.06
#